data_AF-A0AA38TV13-F1
#
_entry.id   AF-A0AA38TV13-F1
#
_cell.length_a   1.000
_cell.length_b   1.000
_cell.length_c   1.000
_cell.angle_alpha   90.00
_cell.angle_beta   90.00
_cell.angle_gamma   90.00
#
_symmetry.space_group_name_H-M   'P 1'
#
loop_
_entity.id
_entity.type
_entity.pdbx_description
1 polymer ?
#
loop_
_entity_poly.entity_id
_entity_poly.type
_entity_poly.pdbx_seq_one_letter_code
_entity_poly.pdbx_strand_id
1 'polypeptide(L)'
;MVDMKILKGVSANGIPFNVLRNPQFIKMFDAIKKAPSGYKPPSSDKARTVLLDECVREVEKDLMPVKDTWYTQGVSIVSYGWSNVKRNPLINVLAVNSRGATFMYADDFSGVEKTRLEISKFLLGAIDTIGPSNVLQVVTDNVANCKAAGREIEKGGSCHNHCLEFMEGVYKKWGRKHPNTWGESSRYYKRRFFWEDVENILAITKPIFSMIKFSDGEGPKMREIYERMDNMLGEIKDAMKENKFSIYYDEIERIVVTRWDKMTIPLHCLWFALNPRFYDRRYLEKLAPGGILRKAPNEDKEVITNVMEAFERIAENKEEDRVLREQFVTFHMKKGIYAMASTQADTLTLDAIDWWSMYGSETPDLAEVAKKVLSQPISSSLAERNWSTHSYIHNVKRNRLNSKRANKLVFIHSNVCLFYKCGSHKKWDVNPKSTFIEGSSARLEGMAWQNLDNELVDNGKGKRPT
;
A
#
# COMPACT_ATOMS: atom_id res chain seq x y z
N MET A 1 -28.16 -32.57 -2.51
CA MET A 1 -27.77 -32.91 -3.91
C MET A 1 -27.06 -31.76 -4.65
N VAL A 2 -27.50 -30.50 -4.52
CA VAL A 2 -26.87 -29.36 -5.21
C VAL A 2 -25.47 -29.07 -4.66
N ASP A 3 -25.33 -28.97 -3.34
CA ASP A 3 -24.04 -28.66 -2.70
C ASP A 3 -22.95 -29.67 -3.04
N MET A 4 -23.30 -30.96 -3.12
CA MET A 4 -22.37 -32.02 -3.52
C MET A 4 -21.90 -31.86 -4.98
N LYS A 5 -22.79 -31.39 -5.88
CA LYS A 5 -22.40 -31.09 -7.27
C LYS A 5 -21.49 -29.86 -7.35
N ILE A 6 -21.77 -28.82 -6.55
CA ILE A 6 -20.92 -27.63 -6.45
C ILE A 6 -19.54 -28.03 -5.93
N LEU A 7 -19.48 -28.77 -4.82
CA LEU A 7 -18.23 -29.22 -4.20
C LEU A 7 -17.42 -30.10 -5.16
N LYS A 8 -18.07 -31.07 -5.82
CA LYS A 8 -17.40 -31.91 -6.83
C LYS A 8 -16.85 -31.07 -7.98
N GLY A 9 -17.59 -30.06 -8.45
CA GLY A 9 -17.13 -29.15 -9.50
C GLY A 9 -15.92 -28.32 -9.09
N VAL A 10 -15.94 -27.74 -7.89
CA VAL A 10 -14.82 -26.97 -7.31
C VAL A 10 -13.57 -27.85 -7.17
N SER A 11 -13.72 -29.02 -6.55
CA SER A 11 -12.62 -29.95 -6.30
C SER A 11 -12.03 -30.53 -7.59
N ALA A 12 -12.87 -30.95 -8.55
CA ALA A 12 -12.41 -31.51 -9.81
C ALA A 12 -11.61 -30.51 -10.67
N ASN A 13 -11.86 -29.21 -10.49
CA ASN A 13 -11.14 -28.15 -11.21
C ASN A 13 -9.99 -27.53 -10.40
N GLY A 14 -9.68 -28.08 -9.22
CA GLY A 14 -8.62 -27.57 -8.34
C GLY A 14 -8.85 -26.12 -7.90
N ILE A 15 -10.12 -25.70 -7.78
CA ILE A 15 -10.47 -24.35 -7.33
C ILE A 15 -10.39 -24.32 -5.79
N PRO A 16 -9.70 -23.35 -5.17
CA PRO A 16 -9.64 -23.24 -3.71
C PRO A 16 -11.02 -23.02 -3.09
N PHE A 17 -11.29 -23.62 -1.92
CA PHE A 17 -12.57 -23.46 -1.22
C PHE A 17 -12.91 -22.01 -0.85
N ASN A 18 -11.91 -21.12 -0.80
CA ASN A 18 -12.12 -19.69 -0.61
C ASN A 18 -13.04 -19.07 -1.69
N VAL A 19 -13.16 -19.68 -2.88
CA VAL A 19 -14.09 -19.25 -3.93
C VAL A 19 -15.54 -19.19 -3.44
N LEU A 20 -15.93 -20.08 -2.52
CA LEU A 20 -17.30 -20.15 -1.99
C LEU A 20 -17.66 -18.90 -1.17
N ARG A 21 -16.67 -18.12 -0.72
CA ARG A 21 -16.85 -16.86 0.01
C ARG A 21 -16.84 -15.63 -0.90
N ASN A 22 -16.53 -15.80 -2.19
CA ASN A 22 -16.44 -14.71 -3.15
C ASN A 22 -17.84 -14.21 -3.53
N PRO A 23 -18.15 -12.90 -3.37
CA PRO A 23 -19.44 -12.33 -3.75
C PRO A 23 -19.84 -12.59 -5.21
N GLN A 24 -18.87 -12.61 -6.14
CA GLN A 24 -19.12 -12.90 -7.55
C GLN A 24 -19.51 -14.37 -7.77
N PHE A 25 -18.99 -15.28 -6.96
CA PHE A 25 -19.39 -16.68 -6.99
C PHE A 25 -20.86 -16.82 -6.57
N ILE A 26 -21.30 -16.09 -5.54
CA ILE A 26 -22.71 -16.07 -5.11
C ILE A 26 -23.60 -15.45 -6.20
N LYS A 27 -23.23 -14.28 -6.72
CA LYS A 27 -23.94 -13.60 -7.84
C LYS A 27 -24.11 -14.50 -9.06
N MET A 28 -23.09 -15.30 -9.38
CA MET A 28 -23.16 -16.28 -10.47
C MET A 28 -24.29 -17.30 -10.25
N PHE A 29 -24.43 -17.86 -9.05
CA PHE A 29 -25.53 -18.79 -8.76
C PHE A 29 -26.89 -18.11 -8.78
N ASP A 30 -27.00 -16.86 -8.31
CA ASP A 30 -28.26 -16.11 -8.36
C ASP A 30 -28.70 -15.83 -9.80
N ALA A 31 -27.75 -15.56 -10.71
CA ALA A 31 -28.02 -15.44 -12.13
C ALA A 31 -28.47 -16.77 -12.74
N ILE A 32 -27.81 -17.89 -12.40
CA ILE A 32 -28.16 -19.23 -12.89
C ILE A 32 -29.57 -19.64 -12.42
N LYS A 33 -29.93 -19.36 -11.16
CA LYS A 33 -31.27 -19.66 -10.61
C LYS A 33 -32.39 -18.95 -11.37
N LYS A 34 -32.11 -17.78 -11.94
CA LYS A 34 -33.06 -16.97 -12.72
C LYS A 34 -33.03 -17.29 -14.23
N ALA A 35 -32.13 -18.17 -14.66
CA ALA A 35 -31.98 -18.49 -16.08
C ALA A 35 -33.18 -19.31 -16.60
N PRO A 36 -33.56 -19.16 -17.87
CA PRO A 36 -34.64 -19.93 -18.46
C PRO A 36 -34.31 -21.43 -18.51
N SER A 37 -35.34 -22.26 -18.52
CA SER A 37 -35.18 -23.71 -18.68
C SER A 37 -34.41 -24.03 -19.96
N GLY A 38 -33.39 -24.87 -19.83
CA GLY A 38 -32.50 -25.23 -20.95
C GLY A 38 -31.28 -24.31 -21.14
N TYR A 39 -31.06 -23.32 -20.27
CA TYR A 39 -29.83 -22.51 -20.30
C TYR A 39 -28.57 -23.38 -20.26
N LYS A 40 -27.59 -23.03 -21.09
CA LYS A 40 -26.26 -23.64 -21.12
C LYS A 40 -25.19 -22.59 -20.80
N PRO A 41 -24.15 -22.94 -20.02
CA PRO A 41 -23.05 -22.05 -19.75
C PRO A 41 -22.32 -21.66 -21.05
N PRO A 42 -21.63 -20.50 -21.07
CA PRO A 42 -20.91 -20.04 -22.25
C PRO A 42 -19.76 -20.99 -22.63
N SER A 43 -19.45 -21.05 -23.93
CA SER A 43 -18.26 -21.76 -24.42
C SER A 43 -16.97 -21.06 -24.00
N SER A 44 -15.86 -21.80 -23.96
CA SER A 44 -14.53 -21.25 -23.67
C SER A 44 -14.17 -20.10 -24.62
N ASP A 45 -14.50 -20.21 -25.91
CA ASP A 45 -14.28 -19.17 -26.92
C ASP A 45 -15.06 -17.90 -26.66
N LYS A 46 -16.36 -18.04 -26.37
CA LYS A 46 -17.22 -16.90 -26.05
C LYS A 46 -16.77 -16.22 -24.74
N ALA A 47 -16.35 -17.02 -23.75
CA ALA A 47 -15.85 -16.54 -22.47
C ALA A 47 -14.55 -15.75 -22.59
N ARG A 48 -13.59 -16.21 -23.41
CA ARG A 48 -12.25 -15.59 -23.54
C ARG A 48 -12.17 -14.43 -24.54
N THR A 49 -13.26 -14.14 -25.25
CA THR A 49 -13.35 -13.06 -26.24
C THR A 49 -14.45 -12.08 -25.83
N VAL A 50 -15.69 -12.29 -26.31
CA VAL A 50 -16.81 -11.36 -26.18
C VAL A 50 -17.16 -11.05 -24.73
N LEU A 51 -17.32 -12.09 -23.89
CA LEU A 51 -17.73 -11.89 -22.50
C LEU A 51 -16.62 -11.29 -21.63
N LEU A 52 -15.35 -11.58 -21.95
CA LEU A 52 -14.23 -10.96 -21.24
C LEU A 52 -14.21 -9.44 -21.49
N ASP A 53 -14.44 -9.03 -22.73
CA ASP A 53 -14.46 -7.61 -23.12
C ASP A 53 -15.68 -6.90 -22.54
N GLU A 54 -16.81 -7.58 -22.45
CA GLU A 54 -18.01 -7.09 -21.77
C GLU A 54 -17.81 -6.93 -20.27
N CYS A 55 -17.20 -7.91 -19.59
CA CYS A 55 -16.85 -7.78 -18.17
C CYS A 55 -15.89 -6.62 -17.90
N VAL A 56 -14.93 -6.35 -18.79
CA VAL A 56 -14.05 -5.17 -18.65
C VAL A 56 -14.87 -3.89 -18.72
N ARG A 57 -15.79 -3.77 -19.68
CA ARG A 57 -16.67 -2.59 -19.81
C ARG A 57 -17.57 -2.38 -18.60
N GLU A 58 -18.15 -3.45 -18.07
CA GLU A 58 -18.99 -3.38 -16.87
C GLU A 58 -18.17 -2.95 -15.63
N VAL A 59 -16.97 -3.51 -15.43
CA VAL A 59 -16.10 -3.10 -14.32
C VAL A 59 -15.63 -1.64 -14.49
N GLU A 60 -15.35 -1.20 -15.72
CA GLU A 60 -15.05 0.21 -16.01
C GLU A 60 -16.20 1.14 -15.60
N LYS A 61 -17.45 0.75 -15.90
CA LYS A 61 -18.64 1.49 -15.49
C LYS A 61 -18.79 1.51 -13.96
N ASP A 62 -18.57 0.38 -13.29
CA ASP A 62 -18.61 0.28 -11.83
C ASP A 62 -17.52 1.15 -11.16
N LEU A 63 -16.41 1.42 -11.85
CA LEU A 63 -15.33 2.28 -11.37
C LEU A 63 -15.63 3.78 -11.51
N MET A 64 -16.63 4.21 -12.29
CA MET A 64 -16.90 5.64 -12.50
C MET A 64 -17.06 6.42 -11.19
N PRO A 65 -17.84 5.96 -10.17
CA PRO A 65 -17.96 6.67 -8.90
C PRO A 65 -16.64 6.76 -8.12
N VAL A 66 -15.67 5.88 -8.38
CA VAL A 66 -14.32 5.98 -7.82
C VAL A 66 -13.51 6.99 -8.61
N LYS A 67 -13.56 6.95 -9.95
CA LYS A 67 -12.84 7.87 -10.84
C LYS A 67 -13.32 9.32 -10.68
N ASP A 68 -14.61 9.54 -10.44
CA ASP A 68 -15.19 10.87 -10.19
C ASP A 68 -14.56 11.55 -8.95
N THR A 69 -14.07 10.76 -7.99
CA THR A 69 -13.38 11.30 -6.81
C THR A 69 -11.97 11.81 -7.10
N TRP A 70 -11.36 11.43 -8.23
CA TRP A 70 -9.99 11.83 -8.58
C TRP A 70 -9.82 13.34 -8.65
N TYR A 71 -10.85 14.06 -9.11
CA TYR A 71 -10.86 15.52 -9.13
C TYR A 71 -10.76 16.14 -7.73
N THR A 72 -11.59 15.64 -6.81
CA THR A 72 -11.69 16.19 -5.44
C THR A 72 -10.61 15.69 -4.48
N GLN A 73 -10.07 14.49 -4.71
CA GLN A 73 -9.15 13.81 -3.80
C GLN A 73 -7.72 13.73 -4.33
N GLY A 74 -7.51 13.99 -5.62
CA GLY A 74 -6.25 13.74 -6.29
C GLY A 74 -5.87 12.26 -6.33
N VAL A 75 -4.84 11.95 -7.11
CA VAL A 75 -4.39 10.59 -7.39
C VAL A 75 -2.87 10.51 -7.32
N SER A 76 -2.38 9.45 -6.69
CA SER A 76 -1.01 8.98 -6.84
C SER A 76 -0.97 7.91 -7.93
N ILE A 77 -0.15 8.10 -8.96
CA ILE A 77 0.20 7.01 -9.88
C ILE A 77 1.24 6.16 -9.19
N VAL A 78 1.02 4.85 -9.12
CA VAL A 78 2.00 3.89 -8.60
C VAL A 78 2.33 2.89 -9.69
N SER A 79 3.62 2.80 -10.03
CA SER A 79 4.12 1.92 -11.08
C SER A 79 5.31 1.10 -10.58
N TYR A 80 5.32 -0.19 -10.88
CA TYR A 80 6.39 -1.08 -10.47
C TYR A 80 6.72 -2.06 -11.59
N GLY A 81 8.01 -2.31 -11.83
CA GLY A 81 8.45 -3.30 -12.80
C GLY A 81 8.42 -4.73 -12.23
N TRP A 82 7.90 -5.68 -13.00
CA TRP A 82 7.97 -7.11 -12.65
C TRP A 82 8.44 -7.93 -13.85
N SER A 83 8.97 -9.13 -13.59
CA SER A 83 9.31 -10.10 -14.63
C SER A 83 8.43 -11.33 -14.47
N ASN A 84 7.69 -11.68 -15.52
CA ASN A 84 6.77 -12.80 -15.44
C ASN A 84 7.48 -14.16 -15.43
N VAL A 85 6.71 -15.25 -15.28
CA VAL A 85 7.25 -16.62 -15.26
C VAL A 85 8.00 -17.02 -16.54
N LYS A 86 7.80 -16.28 -17.65
CA LYS A 86 8.53 -16.44 -18.92
C LYS A 86 9.73 -15.48 -19.02
N ARG A 87 10.03 -14.74 -17.96
CA ARG A 87 11.03 -13.66 -17.87
C ARG A 87 10.75 -12.46 -18.78
N ASN A 88 9.52 -12.32 -19.27
CA ASN A 88 9.10 -11.11 -19.97
C ASN A 88 8.94 -9.98 -18.95
N PRO A 89 9.56 -8.81 -19.18
CA PRO A 89 9.36 -7.66 -18.32
C PRO A 89 7.97 -7.05 -18.52
N LEU A 90 7.27 -6.82 -17.42
CA LEU A 90 6.00 -6.09 -17.38
C LEU A 90 6.18 -4.82 -16.54
N ILE A 91 5.43 -3.77 -16.88
CA ILE A 91 5.28 -2.57 -16.05
C ILE A 91 3.79 -2.31 -15.89
N ASN A 92 3.32 -2.10 -14.66
CA ASN A 92 1.92 -1.78 -14.35
C ASN A 92 1.74 -0.34 -13.93
N VAL A 93 0.49 0.13 -14.02
CA VAL A 93 0.05 1.44 -13.54
C VAL A 93 -1.17 1.23 -12.66
N LEU A 94 -1.08 1.73 -11.43
CA LEU A 94 -2.20 1.88 -10.51
C LEU A 94 -2.48 3.37 -10.30
N ALA A 95 -3.75 3.74 -10.30
CA ALA A 95 -4.23 5.02 -9.80
C ALA A 95 -4.72 4.83 -8.36
N VAL A 96 -4.14 5.55 -7.40
CA VAL A 96 -4.45 5.37 -5.98
C VAL A 96 -4.89 6.66 -5.31
N ASN A 97 -6.01 6.59 -4.57
CA ASN A 97 -6.50 7.66 -3.70
C ASN A 97 -7.18 7.08 -2.44
N SER A 98 -7.92 7.87 -1.67
CA SER A 98 -8.60 7.38 -0.44
C SER A 98 -9.61 6.25 -0.68
N ARG A 99 -10.18 6.15 -1.89
CA ARG A 99 -11.14 5.09 -2.25
C ARG A 99 -10.42 3.76 -2.52
N GLY A 100 -9.11 3.81 -2.75
CA GLY A 100 -8.22 2.66 -2.87
C GLY A 100 -7.40 2.68 -4.16
N ALA A 101 -6.83 1.53 -4.50
CA ALA A 101 -5.96 1.36 -5.66
C ALA A 101 -6.74 0.77 -6.83
N THR A 102 -6.93 1.58 -7.87
CA THR A 102 -7.54 1.18 -9.15
C THR A 102 -6.43 0.73 -10.11
N PHE A 103 -6.51 -0.50 -10.58
CA PHE A 103 -5.63 -0.98 -11.64
C PHE A 103 -6.05 -0.35 -12.97
N MET A 104 -5.14 0.38 -13.61
CA MET A 104 -5.40 1.01 -14.91
C MET A 104 -5.01 0.06 -16.04
N TYR A 105 -3.71 -0.22 -16.17
CA TYR A 105 -3.18 -1.09 -17.21
C TYR A 105 -1.81 -1.62 -16.83
N ALA A 106 -1.33 -2.59 -17.62
CA ALA A 106 0.05 -3.06 -17.58
C ALA A 106 0.49 -3.38 -19.01
N ASP A 107 1.75 -3.14 -19.34
CA ASP A 107 2.29 -3.46 -20.66
C ASP A 107 3.49 -4.41 -20.60
N ASP A 108 3.63 -5.18 -21.68
CA ASP A 108 4.77 -6.06 -21.92
C ASP A 108 5.89 -5.26 -22.58
N PHE A 109 7.00 -5.13 -21.86
CA PHE A 109 8.22 -4.45 -22.30
C PHE A 109 9.20 -5.44 -22.94
N SER A 110 8.77 -6.65 -23.33
CA SER A 110 9.64 -7.60 -24.03
C SER A 110 10.11 -7.03 -25.36
N GLY A 111 11.43 -7.02 -25.57
CA GLY A 111 12.03 -6.43 -26.76
C GLY A 111 12.03 -4.88 -26.77
N VAL A 112 11.56 -4.24 -25.70
CA VAL A 112 11.65 -2.79 -25.50
C VAL A 112 12.78 -2.51 -24.52
N GLU A 113 13.75 -1.70 -24.96
CA GLU A 113 14.76 -1.21 -24.04
C GLU A 113 14.11 -0.26 -23.03
N LYS A 114 14.22 -0.58 -21.73
CA LYS A 114 13.64 0.20 -20.64
C LYS A 114 14.41 1.50 -20.37
N THR A 115 14.53 2.35 -21.38
CA THR A 115 15.19 3.64 -21.28
C THR A 115 14.37 4.62 -20.43
N ARG A 116 15.01 5.70 -19.98
CA ARG A 116 14.33 6.78 -19.24
C ARG A 116 13.14 7.38 -20.03
N LEU A 117 13.25 7.46 -21.35
CA LEU A 117 12.25 8.09 -22.22
C LEU A 117 11.04 7.17 -22.46
N GLU A 118 11.28 5.88 -22.63
CA GLU A 118 10.19 4.90 -22.80
C GLU A 118 9.36 4.78 -21.51
N ILE A 119 10.03 4.74 -20.35
CA ILE A 119 9.33 4.70 -19.06
C ILE A 119 8.58 6.02 -18.82
N SER A 120 9.17 7.18 -19.12
CA SER A 120 8.47 8.47 -18.93
C SER A 120 7.25 8.58 -19.84
N LYS A 121 7.36 8.16 -21.11
CA LYS A 121 6.23 8.15 -22.05
C LYS A 121 5.10 7.25 -21.58
N PHE A 122 5.43 6.06 -21.07
CA PHE A 122 4.46 5.11 -20.52
C PHE A 122 3.68 5.69 -19.33
N LEU A 123 4.37 6.42 -18.44
CA LEU A 123 3.75 7.05 -17.26
C LEU A 123 3.01 8.36 -17.60
N LEU A 124 3.51 9.14 -18.57
CA LEU A 124 2.81 10.32 -19.08
C LEU A 124 1.43 9.95 -19.66
N GLY A 125 1.33 8.81 -20.36
CA GLY A 125 0.02 8.31 -20.80
C GLY A 125 -0.98 8.08 -19.67
N ALA A 126 -0.51 7.67 -18.48
CA ALA A 126 -1.37 7.55 -17.30
C ALA A 126 -1.80 8.92 -16.77
N ILE A 127 -0.88 9.89 -16.75
CA ILE A 127 -1.14 11.27 -16.33
C ILE A 127 -2.19 11.90 -17.25
N ASP A 128 -2.03 11.76 -18.57
CA ASP A 128 -2.98 12.28 -19.56
C ASP A 128 -4.37 11.66 -19.40
N THR A 129 -4.43 10.35 -19.08
CA THR A 129 -5.70 9.63 -18.85
C THR A 129 -6.41 10.09 -17.57
N ILE A 130 -5.67 10.39 -16.51
CA ILE A 130 -6.22 10.83 -15.22
C ILE A 130 -6.57 12.34 -15.24
N GLY A 131 -5.88 13.11 -16.07
CA GLY A 131 -5.87 14.56 -16.02
C GLY A 131 -4.67 15.04 -15.19
N PRO A 132 -3.75 15.84 -15.76
CA PRO A 132 -2.53 16.28 -15.07
C PRO A 132 -2.80 16.98 -13.73
N SER A 133 -3.82 17.84 -13.65
CA SER A 133 -4.23 18.55 -12.43
C SER A 133 -4.78 17.66 -11.31
N ASN A 134 -5.10 16.40 -11.61
CA ASN A 134 -5.57 15.42 -10.64
C ASN A 134 -4.41 14.54 -10.11
N VAL A 135 -3.22 14.58 -10.72
CA VAL A 135 -2.08 13.74 -10.32
C VAL A 135 -1.21 14.51 -9.33
N LEU A 136 -1.15 14.04 -8.08
CA LEU A 136 -0.32 14.68 -7.04
C LEU A 136 1.12 14.15 -7.08
N GLN A 137 1.28 12.86 -7.34
CA GLN A 137 2.58 12.22 -7.41
C GLN A 137 2.64 10.99 -8.32
N VAL A 138 3.84 10.69 -8.78
CA VAL A 138 4.20 9.45 -9.49
C VAL A 138 5.20 8.68 -8.63
N VAL A 139 4.83 7.46 -8.25
CA VAL A 139 5.61 6.56 -7.39
C VAL A 139 6.17 5.43 -8.24
N THR A 140 7.49 5.35 -8.34
CA THR A 140 8.19 4.32 -9.13
C THR A 140 9.22 3.55 -8.30
N ASP A 141 9.76 2.48 -8.86
CA ASP A 141 10.89 1.77 -8.24
C ASP A 141 12.17 2.64 -8.21
N ASN A 142 13.15 2.22 -7.41
CA ASN A 142 14.40 2.95 -7.20
C ASN A 142 15.47 2.67 -8.28
N VAL A 143 15.11 2.04 -9.40
CA VAL A 143 16.04 1.72 -10.49
C VAL A 143 16.46 3.01 -11.21
N ALA A 144 17.72 3.08 -11.66
CA ALA A 144 18.29 4.28 -12.27
C ALA A 144 17.44 4.87 -13.41
N ASN A 145 16.86 4.02 -14.26
CA ASN A 145 16.02 4.48 -15.37
C ASN A 145 14.66 5.01 -14.90
N CYS A 146 14.09 4.46 -13.83
CA CYS A 146 12.85 4.98 -13.21
C CYS A 146 13.10 6.34 -12.55
N LYS A 147 14.22 6.52 -11.86
CA LYS A 147 14.64 7.86 -11.37
C LYS A 147 14.79 8.89 -12.48
N ALA A 148 15.43 8.47 -13.57
CA ALA A 148 15.66 9.36 -14.71
C ALA A 148 14.35 9.68 -15.44
N ALA A 149 13.43 8.71 -15.56
CA ALA A 149 12.09 8.92 -16.12
C ALA A 149 11.27 9.87 -15.25
N GLY A 150 11.33 9.69 -13.93
CA GLY A 150 10.67 10.56 -12.98
C GLY A 150 11.11 12.02 -13.05
N ARG A 151 12.42 12.28 -13.16
CA ARG A 151 12.94 13.62 -13.44
C ARG A 151 12.49 14.19 -14.79
N GLU A 152 12.23 13.35 -15.77
CA GLU A 152 11.71 13.80 -17.06
C GLU A 152 10.23 14.22 -16.94
N ILE A 153 9.45 13.51 -16.13
CA ILE A 153 8.05 13.86 -15.83
C ILE A 153 7.97 15.18 -15.06
N GLU A 154 8.87 15.39 -14.08
CA GLU A 154 8.92 16.62 -13.29
C GLU A 154 9.16 17.88 -14.14
N LYS A 155 9.86 17.78 -15.28
CA LYS A 155 10.03 18.91 -16.21
C LYS A 155 8.71 19.40 -16.79
N GLY A 156 7.69 18.55 -16.85
CA GLY A 156 6.34 18.90 -17.29
C GLY A 156 5.53 19.66 -16.26
N GLY A 157 6.06 19.88 -15.05
CA GLY A 157 5.51 20.79 -14.04
C GLY A 157 4.24 20.33 -13.32
N SER A 158 3.72 19.12 -13.58
CA SER A 158 2.37 18.75 -13.14
C SER A 158 2.27 17.84 -11.92
N CYS A 159 3.35 17.23 -11.42
CA CYS A 159 3.27 16.32 -10.27
C CYS A 159 4.64 16.10 -9.59
N HIS A 160 4.61 15.66 -8.33
CA HIS A 160 5.81 15.24 -7.60
C HIS A 160 6.25 13.85 -8.08
N ASN A 161 7.54 13.61 -8.33
CA ASN A 161 8.01 12.24 -8.56
C ASN A 161 8.72 11.67 -7.33
N HIS A 162 8.35 10.45 -6.97
CA HIS A 162 8.93 9.70 -5.86
C HIS A 162 9.44 8.34 -6.33
N CYS A 163 10.69 8.02 -6.01
CA CYS A 163 11.22 6.68 -6.18
C CYS A 163 11.22 5.97 -4.83
N LEU A 164 10.22 5.11 -4.59
CA LEU A 164 10.09 4.35 -3.35
C LEU A 164 10.89 3.05 -3.44
N GLU A 165 12.00 3.00 -2.71
CA GLU A 165 12.44 1.77 -2.03
C GLU A 165 12.39 2.09 -0.55
N PHE A 166 11.25 1.79 0.09
CA PHE A 166 11.14 1.88 1.54
C PHE A 166 12.21 0.97 2.18
N MET A 167 12.59 1.26 3.44
CA MET A 167 13.71 0.74 4.27
C MET A 167 14.22 -0.72 4.15
N GLU A 168 13.67 -1.60 3.30
CA GLU A 168 14.24 -2.91 2.93
C GLU A 168 15.72 -2.84 2.57
N GLY A 169 16.17 -1.76 1.92
CA GLY A 169 17.57 -1.55 1.59
C GLY A 169 18.50 -1.44 2.80
N VAL A 170 18.00 -0.98 3.96
CA VAL A 170 18.76 -0.96 5.23
C VAL A 170 18.94 -2.38 5.75
N TYR A 171 17.87 -3.17 5.81
CA TYR A 171 17.91 -4.58 6.19
C TYR A 171 18.85 -5.40 5.26
N LYS A 172 18.71 -5.22 3.94
CA LYS A 172 19.52 -5.91 2.92
C LYS A 172 20.99 -5.44 2.88
N LYS A 173 21.31 -4.20 3.28
CA LYS A 173 22.71 -3.70 3.38
C LYS A 173 23.37 -4.12 4.69
N TRP A 174 22.64 -4.06 5.81
CA TRP A 174 23.14 -4.53 7.10
C TRP A 174 23.40 -6.04 7.07
N GLY A 175 22.45 -6.83 6.56
CA GLY A 175 22.63 -8.28 6.37
C GLY A 175 23.75 -8.67 5.40
N ARG A 176 24.08 -7.81 4.42
CA ARG A 176 25.22 -8.03 3.49
C ARG A 176 26.58 -7.65 4.06
N LYS A 177 26.64 -6.67 4.98
CA LYS A 177 27.88 -6.30 5.69
C LYS A 177 28.25 -7.29 6.81
N HIS A 178 27.32 -8.15 7.24
CA HIS A 178 27.55 -9.20 8.24
C HIS A 178 27.17 -10.60 7.71
N PRO A 179 27.90 -11.15 6.71
CA PRO A 179 27.51 -12.37 5.98
C PRO A 179 27.58 -13.69 6.77
N ASN A 180 28.03 -13.70 8.03
CA ASN A 180 28.40 -14.92 8.75
C ASN A 180 27.29 -15.54 9.63
N THR A 181 26.01 -15.55 9.21
CA THR A 181 24.95 -16.11 10.08
C THR A 181 23.89 -16.99 9.41
N TRP A 182 24.06 -17.47 8.18
CA TRP A 182 23.00 -18.25 7.51
C TRP A 182 23.47 -19.50 6.75
N GLY A 183 24.49 -20.19 7.26
CA GLY A 183 24.91 -21.47 6.71
C GLY A 183 25.91 -22.20 7.60
N GLU A 184 25.42 -22.81 8.70
CA GLU A 184 25.97 -23.99 9.42
C GLU A 184 25.25 -24.14 10.79
N SER A 185 23.96 -24.47 10.74
CA SER A 185 23.01 -24.25 11.85
C SER A 185 23.03 -25.25 13.02
N SER A 186 24.01 -26.17 13.16
CA SER A 186 23.97 -27.14 14.28
C SER A 186 24.90 -26.82 15.46
N ARG A 187 25.96 -26.02 15.25
CA ARG A 187 26.96 -25.67 16.30
C ARG A 187 26.84 -24.25 16.83
N TYR A 188 26.19 -23.33 16.12
CA TYR A 188 26.22 -21.90 16.43
C TYR A 188 25.21 -21.44 17.50
N TYR A 189 23.96 -21.95 17.48
CA TYR A 189 22.94 -21.59 18.48
C TYR A 189 23.25 -22.14 19.89
N LYS A 190 24.21 -23.06 20.01
CA LYS A 190 24.71 -23.59 21.28
C LYS A 190 25.77 -22.69 21.92
N ARG A 191 26.19 -21.60 21.26
CA ARG A 191 27.09 -20.61 21.88
C ARG A 191 26.36 -19.89 23.01
N ARG A 192 27.06 -19.74 24.14
CA ARG A 192 26.52 -19.26 25.42
C ARG A 192 25.75 -17.92 25.33
N PHE A 193 26.09 -17.06 24.38
CA PHE A 193 25.53 -15.71 24.23
C PHE A 193 24.80 -15.47 22.90
N PHE A 194 24.59 -16.52 22.09
CA PHE A 194 23.95 -16.35 20.77
C PHE A 194 22.56 -15.75 20.87
N TRP A 195 21.72 -16.25 21.79
CA TRP A 195 20.36 -15.75 21.96
C TRP A 195 20.31 -14.34 22.51
N GLU A 196 21.24 -13.99 23.41
CA GLU A 196 21.41 -12.62 23.90
C GLU A 196 21.80 -11.66 22.75
N ASP A 197 22.73 -12.07 21.88
CA ASP A 197 23.10 -11.27 20.69
C ASP A 197 21.89 -11.09 19.75
N VAL A 198 21.09 -12.14 19.55
CA VAL A 198 19.86 -12.09 18.75
C VAL A 198 18.83 -11.14 19.37
N GLU A 199 18.60 -11.21 20.69
CA GLU A 199 17.68 -10.30 21.39
C GLU A 199 18.11 -8.83 21.27
N ASN A 200 19.41 -8.56 21.44
CA ASN A 200 19.97 -7.21 21.26
C ASN A 200 19.78 -6.69 19.82
N ILE A 201 19.98 -7.52 18.80
CA ILE A 201 19.77 -7.16 17.39
C ILE A 201 18.28 -6.96 17.09
N LEU A 202 17.41 -7.81 17.62
CA LEU A 202 15.96 -7.69 17.45
C LEU A 202 15.44 -6.39 18.08
N ALA A 203 15.97 -6.00 19.24
CA ALA A 203 15.62 -4.72 19.88
C ALA A 203 15.94 -3.51 18.97
N ILE A 204 17.10 -3.52 18.30
CA ILE A 204 17.52 -2.45 17.37
C ILE A 204 16.70 -2.45 16.08
N THR A 205 16.37 -3.64 15.55
CA THR A 205 15.70 -3.77 14.24
C THR A 205 14.18 -3.67 14.31
N LYS A 206 13.57 -3.89 15.48
CA LYS A 206 12.12 -3.85 15.70
C LYS A 206 11.47 -2.50 15.33
N PRO A 207 12.02 -1.33 15.70
CA PRO A 207 11.49 -0.04 15.25
C PRO A 207 11.46 0.09 13.72
N ILE A 208 12.55 -0.33 13.05
CA ILE A 208 12.67 -0.31 11.59
C ILE A 208 11.61 -1.19 10.94
N PHE A 209 11.48 -2.43 11.43
CA PHE A 209 10.47 -3.37 10.93
C PHE A 209 9.05 -2.84 11.15
N SER A 210 8.78 -2.25 12.31
CA SER A 210 7.48 -1.66 12.64
C SER A 210 7.12 -0.52 11.68
N MET A 211 8.10 0.29 11.30
CA MET A 211 7.91 1.36 10.33
C MET A 211 7.67 0.82 8.91
N ILE A 212 8.40 -0.22 8.47
CA ILE A 212 8.15 -0.91 7.18
C ILE A 212 6.73 -1.47 7.14
N LYS A 213 6.34 -2.19 8.18
CA LYS A 213 4.99 -2.77 8.31
C LYS A 213 3.91 -1.70 8.30
N PHE A 214 4.17 -0.54 8.91
CA PHE A 214 3.24 0.58 8.87
C PHE A 214 3.05 1.09 7.44
N SER A 215 4.15 1.35 6.73
CA SER A 215 4.17 1.81 5.33
C SER A 215 3.47 0.86 4.38
N ASP A 216 3.62 -0.44 4.59
CA ASP A 216 2.95 -1.46 3.77
C ASP A 216 1.47 -1.65 4.14
N GLY A 217 0.98 -1.06 5.23
CA GLY A 217 -0.43 -1.18 5.58
C GLY A 217 -1.34 -0.37 4.63
N GLU A 218 -2.60 -0.78 4.53
CA GLU A 218 -3.58 -0.08 3.69
C GLU A 218 -4.09 1.22 4.34
N GLY A 219 -4.48 2.19 3.51
CA GLY A 219 -5.13 3.44 3.92
C GLY A 219 -4.25 4.70 3.77
N PRO A 220 -4.84 5.89 4.02
CA PRO A 220 -4.18 7.18 3.90
C PRO A 220 -3.22 7.41 5.09
N LYS A 221 -2.07 6.76 5.06
CA LYS A 221 -1.12 6.76 6.18
C LYS A 221 0.00 7.80 6.04
N MET A 222 0.10 8.45 4.88
CA MET A 222 1.23 9.30 4.49
C MET A 222 1.54 10.42 5.49
N ARG A 223 0.49 11.01 6.05
CA ARG A 223 0.54 12.06 7.08
C ARG A 223 1.22 11.68 8.40
N GLU A 224 1.50 10.40 8.62
CA GLU A 224 2.18 9.90 9.83
C GLU A 224 3.63 9.52 9.60
N ILE A 225 4.13 9.52 8.35
CA ILE A 225 5.47 9.01 8.06
C ILE A 225 6.53 9.80 8.78
N TYR A 226 6.49 11.13 8.67
CA TYR A 226 7.52 12.01 9.23
C TYR A 226 7.68 11.76 10.74
N GLU A 227 6.57 11.86 11.48
CA GLU A 227 6.53 11.57 12.92
C GLU A 227 7.03 10.15 13.25
N ARG A 228 6.61 9.14 12.48
CA ARG A 228 7.01 7.76 12.76
C ARG A 228 8.49 7.52 12.50
N MET A 229 9.10 8.23 11.55
CA MET A 229 10.53 8.16 11.31
C MET A 229 11.32 8.80 12.46
N ASP A 230 10.86 9.95 12.97
CA ASP A 230 11.44 10.58 14.17
C ASP A 230 11.30 9.66 15.39
N ASN A 231 10.11 9.11 15.62
CA ASN A 231 9.86 8.16 16.71
C ASN A 231 10.74 6.91 16.56
N MET A 232 10.91 6.37 15.34
CA MET A 232 11.76 5.21 15.08
C MET A 232 13.21 5.48 15.44
N LEU A 233 13.76 6.66 15.09
CA LEU A 233 15.12 7.04 15.49
C LEU A 233 15.26 7.12 17.02
N GLY A 234 14.28 7.72 17.68
CA GLY A 234 14.24 7.78 19.14
C GLY A 234 14.12 6.40 19.81
N GLU A 235 13.32 5.49 19.26
CA GLU A 235 13.18 4.11 19.74
C GLU A 235 14.48 3.32 19.55
N ILE A 236 15.19 3.50 18.43
CA ILE A 236 16.52 2.91 18.23
C ILE A 236 17.49 3.44 19.28
N LYS A 237 17.48 4.75 19.54
CA LYS A 237 18.32 5.38 20.55
C LYS A 237 18.06 4.81 21.94
N ASP A 238 16.79 4.70 22.33
CA ASP A 238 16.41 4.10 23.61
C ASP A 238 16.82 2.63 23.69
N ALA A 239 16.57 1.85 22.64
CA ALA A 239 16.94 0.45 22.56
C ALA A 239 18.46 0.22 22.63
N MET A 240 19.28 1.21 22.23
CA MET A 240 20.74 1.11 22.23
C MET A 240 21.42 1.60 23.50
N LYS A 241 20.71 2.23 24.46
CA LYS A 241 21.30 2.75 25.71
C LYS A 241 22.00 1.67 26.55
N GLU A 242 21.34 0.53 26.72
CA GLU A 242 21.83 -0.61 27.53
C GLU A 242 22.22 -1.82 26.66
N ASN A 243 22.29 -1.61 25.35
CA ASN A 243 22.53 -2.68 24.38
C ASN A 243 24.02 -2.97 24.25
N LYS A 244 24.35 -4.24 24.04
CA LYS A 244 25.73 -4.70 23.77
C LYS A 244 26.36 -4.01 22.56
N PHE A 245 25.56 -3.59 21.59
CA PHE A 245 25.99 -2.94 20.36
C PHE A 245 25.91 -1.41 20.40
N SER A 246 25.78 -0.79 21.59
CA SER A 246 25.67 0.66 21.77
C SER A 246 26.76 1.47 21.05
N ILE A 247 27.98 0.93 20.94
CA ILE A 247 29.11 1.54 20.23
C ILE A 247 28.84 1.81 18.73
N TYR A 248 27.86 1.12 18.14
CA TYR A 248 27.49 1.27 16.73
C TYR A 248 26.36 2.27 16.51
N TYR A 249 25.86 2.94 17.54
CA TYR A 249 24.72 3.86 17.44
C TYR A 249 24.94 4.93 16.36
N ASP A 250 26.07 5.63 16.37
CA ASP A 250 26.37 6.69 15.40
C ASP A 250 26.40 6.16 13.95
N GLU A 251 26.90 4.93 13.74
CA GLU A 251 26.88 4.32 12.40
C GLU A 251 25.44 3.99 11.96
N ILE A 252 24.63 3.43 12.86
CA ILE A 252 23.23 3.05 12.58
C ILE A 252 22.39 4.29 12.33
N GLU A 253 22.47 5.30 13.22
CA GLU A 253 21.78 6.58 13.07
C GLU A 253 22.12 7.22 11.73
N ARG A 254 23.41 7.33 11.39
CA ARG A 254 23.85 7.86 10.10
C ARG A 254 23.28 7.06 8.92
N ILE A 255 23.25 5.73 8.99
CA ILE A 255 22.67 4.89 7.91
C ILE A 255 21.18 5.16 7.74
N VAL A 256 20.44 5.27 8.84
CA VAL A 256 19.00 5.52 8.84
C VAL A 256 18.70 6.92 8.32
N VAL A 257 19.37 7.96 8.84
CA VAL A 257 19.21 9.35 8.40
C VAL A 257 19.61 9.52 6.93
N THR A 258 20.76 8.98 6.50
CA THR A 258 21.17 9.01 5.08
C THR A 258 20.14 8.34 4.17
N ARG A 259 19.39 7.35 4.68
CA ARG A 259 18.30 6.76 3.92
C ARG A 259 17.04 7.59 3.95
N TRP A 260 16.71 8.18 5.09
CA TRP A 260 15.63 9.14 5.23
C TRP A 260 15.77 10.29 4.24
N ASP A 261 16.91 10.98 4.22
CA ASP A 261 17.18 12.11 3.32
C ASP A 261 17.00 11.76 1.83
N LYS A 262 17.22 10.49 1.47
CA LYS A 262 17.05 10.00 0.09
C LYS A 262 15.62 9.62 -0.25
N MET A 263 14.78 9.43 0.75
CA MET A 263 13.37 9.07 0.61
C MET A 263 12.47 10.28 0.85
N THR A 264 12.90 11.27 1.62
CA THR A 264 12.13 12.47 1.91
C THR A 264 11.97 13.33 0.67
N ILE A 265 10.73 13.67 0.36
CA ILE A 265 10.37 14.61 -0.70
C ILE A 265 9.59 15.78 -0.10
N PRO A 266 9.52 16.94 -0.77
CA PRO A 266 8.74 18.09 -0.32
C PRO A 266 7.34 17.75 0.19
N LEU A 267 6.68 16.83 -0.51
CA LEU A 267 5.33 16.36 -0.18
C LEU A 267 5.24 15.67 1.20
N HIS A 268 6.28 14.95 1.68
CA HIS A 268 6.39 14.42 3.07
C HIS A 268 6.25 15.49 4.12
N CYS A 269 6.91 16.62 3.90
CA CYS A 269 6.86 17.74 4.81
C CYS A 269 5.50 18.44 4.75
N LEU A 270 4.91 18.56 3.55
CA LEU A 270 3.56 19.10 3.39
C LEU A 270 2.49 18.22 4.07
N TRP A 271 2.56 16.90 3.92
CA TRP A 271 1.69 15.96 4.63
C TRP A 271 1.76 16.11 6.15
N PHE A 272 2.97 16.26 6.68
CA PHE A 272 3.20 16.51 8.09
C PHE A 272 2.64 17.88 8.48
N ALA A 273 2.98 18.93 7.75
CA ALA A 273 2.55 20.30 8.04
C ALA A 273 1.04 20.54 7.92
N LEU A 274 0.32 19.80 7.08
CA LEU A 274 -1.14 19.97 6.94
C LEU A 274 -1.96 19.19 7.97
N ASN A 275 -1.32 18.48 8.89
CA ASN A 275 -2.03 17.68 9.89
C ASN A 275 -2.18 18.45 11.22
N PRO A 276 -3.41 18.86 11.60
CA PRO A 276 -3.64 19.77 12.74
C PRO A 276 -3.13 19.22 14.08
N ARG A 277 -3.10 17.90 14.23
CA ARG A 277 -2.64 17.23 15.47
C ARG A 277 -1.22 17.64 15.86
N PHE A 278 -0.36 17.95 14.88
CA PHE A 278 1.04 18.27 15.14
C PHE A 278 1.27 19.69 15.65
N TYR A 279 0.21 20.49 15.71
CA TYR A 279 0.20 21.82 16.34
C TYR A 279 -0.53 21.80 17.68
N ASP A 280 -1.06 20.66 18.11
CA ASP A 280 -1.75 20.54 19.40
C ASP A 280 -0.74 20.60 20.56
N ARG A 281 -1.12 21.33 21.61
CA ARG A 281 -0.27 21.54 22.79
C ARG A 281 0.06 20.24 23.51
N ARG A 282 -0.92 19.34 23.68
CA ARG A 282 -0.75 18.07 24.41
C ARG A 282 0.14 17.12 23.63
N TYR A 283 0.04 17.14 22.30
CA TYR A 283 0.97 16.40 21.44
C TYR A 283 2.40 16.92 21.62
N LEU A 284 2.62 18.24 21.53
CA LEU A 284 3.95 18.84 21.60
C LEU A 284 4.62 18.71 22.98
N GLU A 285 3.84 18.78 24.06
CA GLU A 285 4.33 18.59 25.44
C GLU A 285 4.75 17.14 25.73
N LYS A 286 4.27 16.16 24.94
CA LYS A 286 4.63 14.77 25.10
C LYS A 286 5.99 14.49 24.43
N LEU A 287 6.96 14.07 25.23
CA LEU A 287 8.27 13.63 24.73
C LEU A 287 8.12 12.51 23.69
N ALA A 288 8.86 12.64 22.60
CA ALA A 288 9.07 11.57 21.66
C ALA A 288 10.03 10.51 22.25
N PRO A 289 10.05 9.29 21.71
CA PRO A 289 11.11 8.33 22.00
C PRO A 289 12.50 8.96 21.87
N GLY A 290 13.47 8.47 22.64
CA GLY A 290 14.79 9.10 22.76
C GLY A 290 14.84 10.33 23.67
N GLY A 291 13.70 10.71 24.28
CA GLY A 291 13.59 11.85 25.20
C GLY A 291 13.58 13.21 24.51
N ILE A 292 13.19 13.25 23.23
CA ILE A 292 13.25 14.46 22.40
C ILE A 292 11.93 15.23 22.53
N LEU A 293 12.00 16.55 22.75
CA LEU A 293 10.83 17.41 22.70
C LEU A 293 10.35 17.54 21.25
N ARG A 294 9.05 17.31 21.04
CA ARG A 294 8.44 17.45 19.72
C ARG A 294 8.40 18.92 19.31
N LYS A 295 8.66 19.20 18.04
CA LYS A 295 8.55 20.53 17.44
C LYS A 295 7.32 20.59 16.56
N ALA A 296 6.67 21.76 16.54
CA ALA A 296 5.60 21.98 15.58
C ALA A 296 6.20 22.05 14.16
N PRO A 297 5.47 21.63 13.11
CA PRO A 297 6.00 21.64 11.75
C PRO A 297 6.53 23.01 11.30
N ASN A 298 5.94 24.11 11.80
CA ASN A 298 6.35 25.47 11.47
C ASN A 298 7.62 25.96 12.18
N GLU A 299 8.10 25.21 13.18
CA GLU A 299 9.34 25.52 13.92
C GLU A 299 10.54 24.72 13.37
N ASP A 300 10.29 23.78 12.47
CA ASP A 300 11.31 22.99 11.81
C ASP A 300 11.67 23.60 10.45
N LYS A 301 12.93 24.01 10.30
CA LYS A 301 13.46 24.64 9.09
C LYS A 301 13.42 23.69 7.88
N GLU A 302 13.74 22.41 8.07
CA GLU A 302 13.69 21.42 6.99
C GLU A 302 12.26 21.29 6.48
N VAL A 303 11.32 21.14 7.40
CA VAL A 303 9.90 20.97 7.08
C VAL A 303 9.38 22.19 6.33
N ILE A 304 9.58 23.41 6.84
CA ILE A 304 9.06 24.62 6.18
C ILE A 304 9.70 24.86 4.82
N THR A 305 11.01 24.64 4.67
CA THR A 305 11.67 24.78 3.36
C THR A 305 11.04 23.86 2.32
N ASN A 306 10.80 22.61 2.70
CA ASN A 306 10.15 21.61 1.84
C ASN A 306 8.66 21.89 1.61
N VAL A 307 7.94 22.48 2.58
CA VAL A 307 6.54 22.91 2.39
C VAL A 307 6.44 23.99 1.33
N MET A 308 7.35 24.98 1.35
CA MET A 308 7.37 26.04 0.33
C MET A 308 7.66 25.47 -1.06
N GLU A 309 8.62 24.56 -1.18
CA GLU A 309 8.90 23.86 -2.43
C GLU A 309 7.71 23.01 -2.90
N ALA A 310 6.95 22.38 -1.98
CA ALA A 310 5.77 21.61 -2.33
C ALA A 310 4.63 22.51 -2.86
N PHE A 311 4.42 23.71 -2.29
CA PHE A 311 3.44 24.66 -2.80
C PHE A 311 3.79 25.16 -4.20
N GLU A 312 5.05 25.53 -4.44
CA GLU A 312 5.52 25.94 -5.77
C GLU A 312 5.28 24.87 -6.85
N ARG A 313 5.30 23.59 -6.47
CA ARG A 313 5.08 22.45 -7.37
C ARG A 313 3.61 22.07 -7.56
N ILE A 314 2.74 22.33 -6.58
CA ILE A 314 1.30 21.99 -6.65
C ILE A 314 0.50 23.10 -7.31
N ALA A 315 0.87 24.36 -7.07
CA ALA A 315 0.18 25.50 -7.62
C ALA A 315 0.31 25.57 -9.15
N GLU A 316 -0.79 25.87 -9.84
CA GLU A 316 -0.79 26.03 -11.29
C GLU A 316 -0.09 27.33 -11.73
N ASN A 317 -0.07 28.33 -10.85
CA ASN A 317 0.52 29.64 -11.10
C ASN A 317 1.02 30.32 -9.81
N LYS A 318 1.77 31.42 -9.98
CA LYS A 318 2.36 32.16 -8.86
C LYS A 318 1.34 32.79 -7.91
N GLU A 319 0.13 33.07 -8.37
CA GLU A 319 -0.91 33.66 -7.54
C GLU A 319 -1.51 32.61 -6.61
N GLU A 320 -1.81 31.42 -7.12
CA GLU A 320 -2.25 30.29 -6.30
C GLU A 320 -1.19 29.91 -5.25
N ASP A 321 0.09 29.86 -5.62
CA ASP A 321 1.22 29.64 -4.70
C ASP A 321 1.27 30.71 -3.59
N ARG A 322 1.03 31.98 -3.92
CA ARG A 322 0.92 33.07 -2.93
C ARG A 322 -0.25 32.85 -1.98
N VAL A 323 -1.44 32.53 -2.51
CA VAL A 323 -2.65 32.29 -1.72
C VAL A 323 -2.46 31.10 -0.77
N LEU A 324 -1.88 29.99 -1.24
CA LEU A 324 -1.60 28.82 -0.42
C LEU A 324 -0.67 29.14 0.75
N ARG A 325 0.39 29.93 0.52
CA ARG A 325 1.30 30.37 1.60
C ARG A 325 0.60 31.28 2.61
N GLU A 326 -0.20 32.25 2.16
CA GLU A 326 -0.95 33.15 3.04
C GLU A 326 -1.97 32.40 3.90
N GLN A 327 -2.69 31.46 3.29
CA GLN A 327 -3.63 30.59 3.99
C GLN A 327 -2.93 29.62 4.94
N PHE A 328 -1.76 29.08 4.56
CA PHE A 328 -0.97 28.22 5.43
C PHE A 328 -0.54 28.97 6.70
N VAL A 329 -0.17 30.25 6.59
CA VAL A 329 0.10 31.13 7.76
C VAL A 329 -1.13 31.28 8.63
N THR A 330 -2.31 31.46 8.04
CA THR A 330 -3.58 31.57 8.77
C THR A 330 -3.87 30.31 9.59
N PHE A 331 -3.66 29.15 8.98
CA PHE A 331 -3.81 27.85 9.64
C PHE A 331 -2.81 27.63 10.77
N HIS A 332 -1.49 27.68 10.50
CA HIS A 332 -0.50 27.28 11.50
C HIS A 332 -0.34 28.30 12.62
N MET A 333 -0.68 29.58 12.39
CA MET A 333 -0.75 30.61 13.44
C MET A 333 -2.09 30.60 14.19
N LYS A 334 -2.98 29.65 13.88
CA LYS A 334 -4.29 29.47 14.52
C LYS A 334 -5.12 30.76 14.50
N LYS A 335 -5.22 31.42 13.35
CA LYS A 335 -6.06 32.62 13.18
C LYS A 335 -7.51 32.24 12.88
N GLY A 336 -8.45 33.14 13.13
CA GLY A 336 -9.87 32.94 12.79
C GLY A 336 -10.48 31.72 13.49
N ILE A 337 -11.22 30.89 12.74
CA ILE A 337 -11.87 29.68 13.27
C ILE A 337 -10.88 28.70 13.92
N TYR A 338 -9.61 28.73 13.51
CA TYR A 338 -8.57 27.85 14.05
C TYR A 338 -8.17 28.22 15.48
N ALA A 339 -8.42 29.46 15.93
CA ALA A 339 -8.17 29.87 17.31
C ALA A 339 -9.19 29.31 18.31
N MET A 340 -10.37 28.88 17.83
CA MET A 340 -11.48 28.50 18.69
C MET A 340 -11.14 27.25 19.50
N ALA A 341 -11.55 27.25 20.78
CA ALA A 341 -11.26 26.15 21.69
C ALA A 341 -11.85 24.80 21.23
N SER A 342 -13.03 24.82 20.59
CA SER A 342 -13.64 23.63 19.97
C SER A 342 -12.78 23.07 18.84
N THR A 343 -12.36 23.93 17.90
CA THR A 343 -11.49 23.56 16.79
C THR A 343 -10.17 22.95 17.27
N GLN A 344 -9.59 23.52 18.34
CA GLN A 344 -8.37 23.02 18.97
C GLN A 344 -8.58 21.68 19.66
N ALA A 345 -9.71 21.49 20.37
CA ALA A 345 -10.04 20.20 20.98
C ALA A 345 -10.19 19.09 19.92
N ASP A 346 -10.72 19.45 18.75
CA ASP A 346 -10.99 18.49 17.68
C ASP A 346 -9.75 18.08 16.86
N THR A 347 -8.62 18.76 17.04
CA THR A 347 -7.34 18.40 16.37
C THR A 347 -6.83 17.00 16.73
N LEU A 348 -7.19 16.48 17.91
CA LEU A 348 -6.78 15.14 18.37
C LEU A 348 -7.89 14.09 18.24
N THR A 349 -9.16 14.51 18.09
CA THR A 349 -10.32 13.61 18.09
C THR A 349 -10.81 13.29 16.68
N LEU A 350 -10.74 14.25 15.76
CA LEU A 350 -11.13 14.07 14.37
C LEU A 350 -9.98 13.54 13.52
N ASP A 351 -10.31 12.77 12.47
CA ASP A 351 -9.36 12.51 11.39
C ASP A 351 -9.02 13.84 10.69
N ALA A 352 -7.78 13.98 10.22
CA ALA A 352 -7.32 15.22 9.62
C ALA A 352 -8.18 15.65 8.41
N ILE A 353 -8.68 14.70 7.61
CA ILE A 353 -9.53 15.01 6.44
C ILE A 353 -10.90 15.55 6.90
N ASP A 354 -11.47 14.96 7.96
CA ASP A 354 -12.74 15.42 8.53
C ASP A 354 -12.58 16.79 9.20
N TRP A 355 -11.46 17.02 9.88
CA TRP A 355 -11.13 18.32 10.46
C TRP A 355 -11.05 19.41 9.39
N TRP A 356 -10.35 19.15 8.27
CA TRP A 356 -10.31 20.07 7.13
C TRP A 356 -11.67 20.26 6.46
N SER A 357 -12.52 19.24 6.47
CA SER A 357 -13.88 19.36 5.94
C SER A 357 -14.78 20.21 6.83
N MET A 358 -14.56 20.20 8.14
CA MET A 358 -15.34 20.95 9.12
C MET A 358 -14.89 22.42 9.25
N TYR A 359 -13.57 22.65 9.29
CA TYR A 359 -13.00 23.97 9.61
C TYR A 359 -12.24 24.63 8.44
N GLY A 360 -12.12 23.94 7.31
CA GLY A 360 -11.35 24.42 6.16
C GLY A 360 -11.93 25.64 5.45
N SER A 361 -13.15 26.07 5.77
CA SER A 361 -13.80 27.23 5.13
C SER A 361 -13.06 28.56 5.35
N GLU A 362 -12.25 28.67 6.42
CA GLU A 362 -11.40 29.84 6.68
C GLU A 362 -10.24 29.93 5.68
N THR A 363 -9.75 28.79 5.20
CA THR A 363 -8.67 28.71 4.21
C THR A 363 -9.07 27.73 3.10
N PRO A 364 -9.99 28.12 2.20
CA PRO A 364 -10.63 27.20 1.27
C PRO A 364 -9.65 26.52 0.32
N ASP A 365 -8.72 27.26 -0.30
CA ASP A 365 -7.74 26.73 -1.25
C ASP A 365 -6.77 25.75 -0.56
N LEU A 366 -6.28 26.11 0.63
CA LEU A 366 -5.44 25.24 1.43
C LEU A 366 -6.19 23.99 1.88
N ALA A 367 -7.47 24.10 2.25
CA ALA A 367 -8.28 22.97 2.66
C ALA A 367 -8.51 21.99 1.51
N GLU A 368 -8.69 22.47 0.28
CA GLU A 368 -8.74 21.61 -0.90
C GLU A 368 -7.43 20.86 -1.11
N VAL A 369 -6.29 21.55 -1.05
CA VAL A 369 -4.96 20.92 -1.12
C VAL A 369 -4.79 19.91 0.02
N ALA A 370 -5.17 20.24 1.25
CA ALA A 370 -5.02 19.36 2.40
C ALA A 370 -5.85 18.09 2.28
N LYS A 371 -7.11 18.17 1.85
CA LYS A 371 -7.94 16.98 1.58
C LYS A 371 -7.31 16.11 0.49
N LYS A 372 -6.77 16.69 -0.58
CA LYS A 372 -6.10 15.95 -1.66
C LYS A 372 -4.84 15.26 -1.15
N VAL A 373 -3.95 16.03 -0.52
CA VAL A 373 -2.67 15.57 0.01
C VAL A 373 -2.90 14.51 1.09
N LEU A 374 -3.62 14.79 2.17
CA LEU A 374 -3.81 13.85 3.30
C LEU A 374 -4.53 12.54 2.95
N SER A 375 -5.15 12.45 1.77
CA SER A 375 -5.84 11.26 1.28
C SER A 375 -4.94 10.24 0.57
N GLN A 376 -3.66 10.57 0.35
CA GLN A 376 -2.74 9.76 -0.44
C GLN A 376 -2.17 8.54 0.33
N PRO A 377 -1.93 7.42 -0.36
CA PRO A 377 -1.28 6.23 0.19
C PRO A 377 0.24 6.41 0.37
N ILE A 378 0.86 5.49 1.13
CA ILE A 378 2.32 5.49 1.35
C ILE A 378 3.12 4.74 0.29
N SER A 379 2.71 3.52 -0.03
CA SER A 379 3.68 2.51 -0.47
C SER A 379 3.37 1.97 -1.85
N SER A 380 4.46 1.73 -2.60
CA SER A 380 4.49 0.93 -3.82
C SER A 380 4.12 -0.54 -3.58
N SER A 381 4.03 -0.99 -2.32
CA SER A 381 3.53 -2.33 -1.97
C SER A 381 2.12 -2.62 -2.50
N LEU A 382 1.31 -1.59 -2.80
CA LEU A 382 0.05 -1.74 -3.52
C LEU A 382 0.26 -2.33 -4.92
N ALA A 383 1.32 -1.91 -5.62
CA ALA A 383 1.73 -2.48 -6.90
C ALA A 383 2.31 -3.89 -6.75
N GLU A 384 3.07 -4.18 -5.69
CA GLU A 384 3.57 -5.53 -5.41
C GLU A 384 2.46 -6.54 -5.09
N ARG A 385 1.41 -6.12 -4.37
CA ARG A 385 0.19 -6.91 -4.16
C ARG A 385 -0.55 -7.16 -5.47
N ASN A 386 -0.58 -6.17 -6.36
CA ASN A 386 -1.10 -6.35 -7.71
C ASN A 386 -0.26 -7.36 -8.53
N TRP A 387 1.06 -7.40 -8.37
CA TRP A 387 1.89 -8.45 -8.97
C TRP A 387 1.64 -9.84 -8.40
N SER A 388 1.29 -9.94 -7.11
CA SER A 388 0.83 -11.21 -6.54
C SER A 388 -0.45 -11.73 -7.21
N THR A 389 -1.36 -10.82 -7.57
CA THR A 389 -2.57 -11.14 -8.36
C THR A 389 -2.21 -11.58 -9.78
N HIS A 390 -1.30 -10.86 -10.45
CA HIS A 390 -0.76 -11.26 -11.75
C HIS A 390 -0.15 -12.65 -11.71
N SER A 391 0.64 -12.98 -10.69
CA SER A 391 1.26 -14.29 -10.52
C SER A 391 0.22 -15.39 -10.27
N TYR A 392 -0.87 -15.09 -9.56
CA TYR A 392 -1.98 -16.02 -9.38
C TYR A 392 -2.72 -16.32 -10.70
N ILE A 393 -3.02 -15.28 -11.48
CA ILE A 393 -3.75 -15.38 -12.75
C ILE A 393 -2.87 -15.98 -13.86
N HIS A 394 -1.64 -15.51 -13.98
CA HIS A 394 -0.64 -15.91 -14.95
C HIS A 394 0.47 -16.75 -14.28
N ASN A 395 0.12 -17.99 -13.93
CA ASN A 395 1.04 -18.96 -13.32
C ASN A 395 1.48 -20.05 -14.32
N VAL A 396 2.52 -20.81 -13.93
CA VAL A 396 3.12 -21.91 -14.71
C VAL A 396 2.10 -22.99 -15.15
N LYS A 397 0.98 -23.15 -14.44
CA LYS A 397 -0.09 -24.11 -14.81
C LYS A 397 -1.10 -23.51 -15.82
N ARG A 398 -1.18 -22.18 -15.96
CA ARG A 398 -2.08 -21.44 -16.88
C ARG A 398 -1.32 -20.70 -18.00
N ASN A 399 -0.26 -21.32 -18.53
CA ASN A 399 0.75 -20.72 -19.43
C ASN A 399 0.30 -20.29 -20.85
N ARG A 400 -0.97 -20.46 -21.24
CA ARG A 400 -1.48 -20.18 -22.60
C ARG A 400 -2.24 -18.84 -22.75
N LEU A 401 -2.22 -18.00 -21.72
CA LEU A 401 -2.74 -16.63 -21.83
C LEU A 401 -1.69 -15.74 -22.50
N ASN A 402 -2.10 -14.90 -23.45
CA ASN A 402 -1.27 -13.81 -23.93
C ASN A 402 -1.35 -12.63 -22.95
N SER A 403 -0.38 -11.71 -23.01
CA SER A 403 -0.29 -10.53 -22.12
C SER A 403 -1.59 -9.73 -22.09
N LYS A 404 -2.17 -9.42 -23.25
CA LYS A 404 -3.45 -8.70 -23.36
C LYS A 404 -4.60 -9.37 -22.58
N ARG A 405 -4.75 -10.69 -22.66
CA ARG A 405 -5.79 -11.42 -21.92
C ARG A 405 -5.48 -11.48 -20.42
N ALA A 406 -4.21 -11.67 -20.05
CA ALA A 406 -3.80 -11.64 -18.65
C ALA A 406 -4.13 -10.27 -18.01
N ASN A 407 -3.85 -9.17 -18.72
CA ASN A 407 -4.15 -7.81 -18.27
C ASN A 407 -5.66 -7.60 -18.04
N LYS A 408 -6.53 -8.05 -18.95
CA LYS A 408 -7.98 -7.96 -18.76
C LYS A 408 -8.46 -8.73 -17.52
N LEU A 409 -7.92 -9.93 -17.29
CA LEU A 409 -8.28 -10.72 -16.10
C LEU A 409 -7.79 -10.06 -14.81
N VAL A 410 -6.59 -9.48 -14.82
CA VAL A 410 -6.05 -8.74 -13.68
C VAL A 410 -6.86 -7.47 -13.42
N PHE A 411 -7.24 -6.76 -14.47
CA PHE A 411 -8.08 -5.58 -14.39
C PHE A 411 -9.40 -5.91 -13.68
N ILE A 412 -10.11 -6.94 -14.17
CA ILE A 412 -11.37 -7.38 -13.56
C ILE A 412 -11.14 -7.81 -12.11
N HIS A 413 -10.16 -8.67 -11.83
CA HIS A 413 -9.92 -9.16 -10.47
C HIS A 413 -9.58 -8.03 -9.49
N SER A 414 -8.59 -7.20 -9.83
CA SER A 414 -8.08 -6.13 -8.95
C SER A 414 -9.16 -5.10 -8.66
N ASN A 415 -9.91 -4.69 -9.68
CA ASN A 415 -10.89 -3.63 -9.56
C ASN A 415 -12.20 -4.13 -8.93
N VAL A 416 -12.61 -5.38 -9.17
CA VAL A 416 -13.73 -5.98 -8.42
C VAL A 416 -13.39 -6.11 -6.93
N CYS A 417 -12.15 -6.50 -6.59
CA CYS A 417 -11.71 -6.58 -5.19
C CYS A 417 -11.86 -5.23 -4.45
N LEU A 418 -11.72 -4.10 -5.15
CA LEU A 418 -11.86 -2.75 -4.58
C LEU A 418 -13.21 -2.57 -3.85
N PHE A 419 -14.29 -3.10 -4.41
CA PHE A 419 -15.65 -2.94 -3.89
C PHE A 419 -15.99 -3.87 -2.72
N TYR A 420 -15.16 -4.88 -2.43
CA TYR A 420 -15.45 -5.92 -1.43
C TYR A 420 -14.44 -5.98 -0.28
N LYS A 421 -13.74 -4.86 -0.02
CA LYS A 421 -12.72 -4.75 1.05
C LYS A 421 -13.28 -4.61 2.47
N CYS A 422 -14.58 -4.39 2.65
CA CYS A 422 -15.22 -4.25 3.97
C CYS A 422 -16.42 -5.22 4.16
N GLY A 423 -16.76 -5.55 5.42
CA GLY A 423 -17.88 -6.44 5.76
C GLY A 423 -17.53 -7.94 5.88
N SER A 424 -18.55 -8.80 5.83
CA SER A 424 -18.44 -10.28 5.96
C SER A 424 -17.53 -10.95 4.90
N HIS A 425 -17.13 -10.22 3.86
CA HIS A 425 -16.31 -10.70 2.75
C HIS A 425 -14.84 -10.27 2.83
N LYS A 426 -14.40 -9.61 3.91
CA LYS A 426 -13.05 -9.02 4.13
C LYS A 426 -11.84 -9.97 3.97
N LYS A 427 -12.05 -11.26 3.66
CA LYS A 427 -11.02 -12.31 3.51
C LYS A 427 -11.35 -13.35 2.43
N TRP A 428 -12.13 -13.03 1.39
CA TRP A 428 -12.33 -14.01 0.30
C TRP A 428 -11.04 -14.20 -0.53
N ASP A 429 -10.24 -13.14 -0.69
CA ASP A 429 -8.93 -13.13 -1.36
C ASP A 429 -7.77 -13.48 -0.41
N VAL A 430 -7.97 -14.47 0.48
CA VAL A 430 -6.85 -15.07 1.19
C VAL A 430 -6.10 -15.92 0.17
N ASN A 431 -5.10 -15.29 -0.45
CA ASN A 431 -4.19 -15.91 -1.39
C ASN A 431 -3.47 -17.08 -0.71
N PRO A 432 -3.62 -18.34 -1.17
CA PRO A 432 -2.88 -19.48 -0.63
C PRO A 432 -1.36 -19.41 -0.86
N LYS A 433 -0.88 -18.38 -1.58
CA LYS A 433 0.55 -18.06 -1.78
C LYS A 433 0.96 -16.68 -1.28
N SER A 434 0.17 -16.03 -0.42
CA SER A 434 0.66 -14.89 0.35
C SER A 434 1.91 -15.33 1.11
N THR A 435 3.09 -14.88 0.68
CA THR A 435 4.37 -15.13 1.36
C THR A 435 4.46 -14.43 2.72
N PHE A 436 3.45 -13.64 3.11
CA PHE A 436 3.26 -13.23 4.49
C PHE A 436 2.67 -14.38 5.31
N ILE A 437 3.53 -15.36 5.63
CA ILE A 437 3.32 -16.37 6.67
C ILE A 437 3.47 -15.68 8.04
N GLU A 438 2.68 -14.65 8.34
CA GLU A 438 2.74 -14.00 9.67
C GLU A 438 1.37 -13.61 10.23
N GLY A 439 0.29 -13.73 9.44
CA GLY A 439 -1.06 -13.83 10.00
C GLY A 439 -1.29 -15.13 10.81
N SER A 440 -0.31 -16.04 10.82
CA SER A 440 -0.32 -17.34 11.50
C SER A 440 0.33 -17.32 12.90
N SER A 441 1.13 -16.31 13.26
CA SER A 441 1.79 -16.32 14.57
C SER A 441 0.77 -16.17 15.72
N ALA A 442 -0.25 -15.32 15.55
CA ALA A 442 -1.33 -15.18 16.53
C ALA A 442 -2.37 -16.32 16.51
N ARG A 443 -2.11 -17.43 15.81
CA ARG A 443 -2.96 -18.63 15.80
C ARG A 443 -2.23 -19.95 16.03
N LEU A 444 -0.90 -19.96 16.10
CA LEU A 444 -0.16 -21.19 16.38
C LEU A 444 -0.36 -21.69 17.82
N GLU A 445 -0.60 -20.80 18.78
CA GLU A 445 -0.97 -21.19 20.16
C GLU A 445 -2.45 -21.58 20.30
N GLY A 446 -3.31 -21.17 19.37
CA GLY A 446 -4.74 -21.52 19.34
C GLY A 446 -5.09 -22.72 18.45
N MET A 447 -4.14 -23.18 17.62
CA MET A 447 -4.25 -24.42 16.87
C MET A 447 -3.60 -25.55 17.68
N ALA A 448 -4.15 -25.82 18.85
CA ALA A 448 -4.12 -27.19 19.35
C ALA A 448 -4.82 -28.03 18.26
N TRP A 449 -4.05 -28.90 17.62
CA TRP A 449 -4.59 -29.93 16.73
C TRP A 449 -5.57 -30.77 17.55
N GLN A 450 -6.85 -30.42 17.54
CA GLN A 450 -7.89 -31.35 17.91
C GLN A 450 -7.90 -32.41 16.81
N ASN A 451 -7.26 -33.54 17.12
CA ASN A 451 -7.17 -34.75 16.32
C ASN A 451 -8.47 -35.00 15.54
N LEU A 452 -8.41 -34.85 14.22
CA LEU A 452 -9.49 -35.23 13.29
C LEU A 452 -9.48 -36.73 12.97
N ASP A 453 -8.86 -37.56 13.81
CA ASP A 453 -8.78 -39.01 13.63
C ASP A 453 -9.68 -39.80 14.60
N ASN A 454 -10.56 -39.15 15.37
CA ASN A 454 -11.42 -39.80 16.36
C ASN A 454 -12.92 -39.81 16.04
N GLU A 455 -13.31 -39.96 14.77
CA GLU A 455 -14.70 -40.33 14.43
C GLU A 455 -14.76 -41.39 13.32
N LEU A 456 -14.08 -42.52 13.51
CA LEU A 456 -14.41 -43.78 12.84
C LEU A 456 -14.16 -44.96 13.79
N VAL A 457 -15.09 -45.17 14.72
CA VAL A 457 -15.35 -46.53 15.25
C VAL A 457 -16.84 -46.80 15.10
N ASP A 458 -17.19 -47.27 13.91
CA ASP A 458 -18.37 -48.11 13.73
C ASP A 458 -18.09 -49.44 14.44
N ASN A 459 -18.73 -49.63 15.60
CA ASN A 459 -18.86 -50.95 16.20
C ASN A 459 -20.27 -51.47 15.92
N GLY A 460 -20.45 -51.96 14.71
CA GLY A 460 -21.55 -52.84 14.38
C GLY A 460 -21.57 -54.05 15.32
N LYS A 461 -22.56 -54.09 16.21
CA LYS A 461 -23.13 -55.36 16.70
C LYS A 461 -24.61 -55.37 16.36
N GLY A 462 -24.93 -56.17 15.35
CA GLY A 462 -26.29 -56.44 14.96
C GLY A 462 -27.10 -57.08 16.08
N LYS A 463 -28.39 -56.74 16.10
CA LYS A 463 -29.47 -57.63 16.50
C LYS A 463 -30.62 -57.45 15.53
N ARG A 464 -30.92 -58.50 14.73
CA ARG A 464 -32.30 -58.78 14.28
C ARG A 464 -33.03 -59.48 15.46
N PRO A 465 -34.31 -59.84 15.32
CA PRO A 465 -35.50 -59.01 15.17
C PRO A 465 -36.47 -59.25 16.36
N THR A 466 -37.45 -58.37 16.55
CA THR A 466 -38.83 -58.72 16.96
C THR A 466 -39.73 -57.56 16.59
#